data_AF-A0AAU2GLI8-F1
#
_entry.id   AF-A0AAU2GLI8-F1
#
_cell.length_a   1.000
_cell.length_b   1.000
_cell.length_c   1.000
_cell.angle_alpha   90.00
_cell.angle_beta   90.00
_cell.angle_gamma   90.00
#
_symmetry.space_group_name_H-M   'P 1'
#
loop_
_entity.id
_entity.type
_entity.pdbx_description
1 polymer ?
#
loop_
_entity_poly.entity_id
_entity_poly.type
_entity_poly.pdbx_seq_one_letter_code
_entity_poly.pdbx_strand_id
1 'polypeptide(L)'
;MQMRALFVELYIELRARNSDLRIAGFRNTFENWQAPPEAHYRHVRDSVAPPGVRRAEALSFDGEPSALEAAAGVRRAGLHLGRRPMVNAVIRLHRNSDPRCTAHALLVLTEMICEAGRSPVLAEEMSRIWMTGGPLPAATRSAA
;
A
#
# COMPACT_ATOMS: atom_id res chain seq x y z
N MET A 1 26.56 1.92 12.79
CA MET A 1 25.61 1.38 11.80
C MET A 1 24.92 2.55 11.13
N GLN A 2 25.19 2.81 9.85
CA GLN A 2 24.44 3.81 9.07
C GLN A 2 23.02 3.28 8.84
N MET A 3 21.99 4.03 9.24
CA MET A 3 20.62 3.76 8.83
C MET A 3 20.55 3.98 7.32
N ARG A 4 20.60 2.90 6.54
CA ARG A 4 20.26 2.95 5.11
C ARG A 4 18.78 3.32 5.01
N ALA A 5 18.47 4.37 4.25
CA ALA A 5 17.09 4.72 3.99
C ALA A 5 16.38 3.55 3.27
N LEU A 6 15.16 3.22 3.73
CA LEU A 6 14.35 2.12 3.20
C LEU A 6 13.39 2.66 2.15
N PHE A 7 13.39 2.05 0.98
CA PHE A 7 12.53 2.44 -0.12
C PHE A 7 11.68 1.26 -0.58
N VAL A 8 10.49 1.57 -1.08
CA VAL A 8 9.61 0.61 -1.72
C VAL A 8 9.12 1.26 -3.01
N GLU A 9 9.37 0.59 -4.12
CA GLU A 9 8.76 0.91 -5.40
C GLU A 9 7.37 0.27 -5.44
N LEU A 10 6.34 1.07 -5.65
CA LEU A 10 4.96 0.62 -5.78
C LEU A 10 4.58 0.54 -7.25
N TYR A 11 3.89 -0.54 -7.62
CA TYR A 11 3.32 -0.74 -8.94
C TYR A 11 1.83 -0.52 -8.82
N ILE A 12 1.33 0.54 -9.45
CA ILE A 12 -0.07 0.95 -9.39
C ILE A 12 -0.70 0.70 -10.76
N GLU A 13 -1.79 -0.06 -10.77
CA GLU A 13 -2.61 -0.30 -11.94
C GLU A 13 -3.74 0.73 -12.00
N LEU A 14 -3.98 1.25 -13.21
CA LEU A 14 -5.17 2.03 -13.54
C LEU A 14 -6.18 1.13 -14.24
N ARG A 15 -7.35 0.94 -13.64
CA ARG A 15 -8.43 0.13 -14.20
C ARG A 15 -9.38 1.01 -15.00
N ALA A 16 -9.22 0.97 -16.32
CA ALA A 16 -9.88 1.86 -17.27
C ALA A 16 -11.42 1.91 -17.19
N ARG A 17 -12.08 0.84 -16.75
CA ARG A 17 -13.56 0.82 -16.68
C ARG A 17 -14.13 1.74 -15.61
N ASN A 18 -13.41 1.97 -14.52
CA ASN A 18 -13.90 2.72 -13.36
C ASN A 18 -12.97 3.85 -12.93
N SER A 19 -11.93 4.16 -13.72
CA SER A 19 -10.82 5.05 -13.35
C SER A 19 -10.24 4.73 -11.97
N ASP A 20 -10.26 3.44 -11.61
CA ASP A 20 -9.85 2.98 -10.30
C ASP A 20 -8.33 2.81 -10.26
N LEU A 21 -7.72 3.31 -9.19
CA LEU A 21 -6.30 3.16 -8.91
C LEU A 21 -6.13 2.08 -7.85
N ARG A 22 -5.22 1.16 -8.11
CA ARG A 22 -4.95 0.05 -7.19
C ARG A 22 -3.48 -0.32 -7.16
N ILE A 23 -2.95 -0.59 -5.97
CA ILE A 23 -1.61 -1.14 -5.83
C ILE A 23 -1.65 -2.63 -6.23
N ALA A 24 -0.93 -2.95 -7.29
CA ALA A 24 -0.81 -4.29 -7.86
C ALA A 24 0.37 -5.06 -7.27
N GLY A 25 1.41 -4.33 -6.87
CA GLY A 25 2.57 -4.95 -6.26
C GLY A 25 3.58 -3.94 -5.77
N PHE A 26 4.68 -4.46 -5.25
CA PHE A 26 5.77 -3.67 -4.72
C PHE A 26 7.11 -4.38 -4.86
N ARG A 27 8.18 -3.60 -4.83
CA ARG A 27 9.56 -4.09 -4.80
C ARG A 27 10.35 -3.27 -3.78
N ASN A 28 11.09 -3.96 -2.91
CA ASN A 28 11.93 -3.30 -1.92
C ASN A 28 13.23 -2.83 -2.58
N THR A 29 13.63 -1.60 -2.29
CA THR A 29 14.83 -0.97 -2.84
C THR A 29 15.63 -0.28 -1.73
N PHE A 30 16.92 -0.04 -1.97
CA PHE A 30 17.79 0.74 -1.08
C PHE A 30 18.10 2.11 -1.65
N GLU A 31 18.77 2.96 -0.87
CA GLU A 31 19.08 4.39 -1.11
C GLU A 31 19.62 4.76 -2.50
N ASN A 32 20.25 3.84 -3.22
CA ASN A 32 20.72 4.06 -4.60
C ASN A 32 19.73 3.62 -5.68
N TRP A 33 18.46 3.36 -5.31
CA TRP A 33 17.45 2.69 -6.15
C TRP A 33 17.86 1.31 -6.67
N GLN A 34 19.00 0.78 -6.19
CA GLN A 34 19.44 -0.57 -6.48
C GLN A 34 18.56 -1.52 -5.68
N ALA A 35 17.73 -2.26 -6.40
CA ALA A 35 17.09 -3.44 -5.86
C ALA A 35 18.20 -4.45 -5.54
N PRO A 36 18.25 -5.03 -4.32
CA PRO A 36 19.18 -6.11 -4.06
C PRO A 36 18.97 -7.23 -5.10
N PRO A 37 20.01 -8.03 -5.43
CA PRO A 37 19.86 -9.17 -6.34
C PRO A 37 18.69 -10.09 -5.96
N GLU A 38 18.36 -10.16 -4.67
CA GLU A 38 17.29 -10.95 -4.06
C GLU A 38 15.94 -10.20 -3.97
N ALA A 39 15.80 -8.97 -4.45
CA ALA A 39 14.53 -8.26 -4.42
C ALA A 39 13.53 -8.86 -5.42
N HIS A 40 12.68 -9.75 -4.91
CA HIS A 40 11.49 -10.19 -5.60
C HIS A 40 10.50 -9.03 -5.72
N TYR A 41 9.99 -8.84 -6.93
CA TYR A 41 8.75 -8.11 -7.12
C TYR A 41 7.61 -8.95 -6.53
N ARG A 42 6.86 -8.37 -5.61
CA ARG A 42 5.72 -9.03 -4.97
C ARG A 42 4.45 -8.42 -5.47
N HIS A 43 3.52 -9.26 -5.88
CA HIS A 43 2.24 -8.80 -6.38
C HIS A 43 1.11 -9.50 -5.67
N VAL A 44 -0.01 -8.80 -5.58
CA VAL A 44 -1.27 -9.40 -5.16
C VAL A 44 -1.65 -10.51 -6.14
N ARG A 45 -2.31 -11.54 -5.62
CA ARG A 45 -2.55 -12.81 -6.32
C ARG A 45 -3.31 -12.65 -7.64
N ASP A 46 -4.22 -11.70 -7.70
CA ASP A 46 -5.06 -11.39 -8.84
C ASP A 46 -4.45 -10.32 -9.78
N SER A 47 -3.16 -10.00 -9.63
CA SER A 47 -2.37 -9.20 -10.58
C SER A 47 -1.27 -10.04 -11.23
N VAL A 48 -0.77 -9.57 -12.37
CA VAL A 48 0.30 -10.19 -13.15
C VAL A 48 1.55 -9.32 -13.08
N ALA A 49 2.71 -9.95 -12.97
CA ALA A 49 3.97 -9.22 -12.99
C ALA A 49 4.16 -8.40 -14.28
N PRO A 50 4.59 -7.13 -14.18
CA PRO A 50 4.89 -6.30 -15.34
C PRO A 50 5.92 -6.96 -16.27
N PRO A 51 5.86 -6.69 -17.59
CA PRO A 51 6.87 -7.16 -18.52
C PRO A 51 8.28 -6.75 -18.09
N GLY A 52 9.25 -7.67 -18.22
CA GLY A 52 10.64 -7.43 -17.84
C GLY A 52 10.98 -7.76 -16.37
N VAL A 53 9.99 -8.08 -15.53
CA VAL A 53 10.23 -8.56 -14.17
C VAL A 53 10.55 -10.07 -14.20
N ARG A 54 11.82 -10.42 -13.93
CA ARG A 54 12.28 -11.83 -13.96
C ARG A 54 12.00 -12.62 -12.68
N ARG A 55 11.84 -11.93 -11.54
CA ARG A 55 11.65 -12.54 -10.21
C ARG A 55 10.40 -11.97 -9.58
N ALA A 56 9.28 -12.64 -9.83
CA ALA A 56 7.97 -12.31 -9.28
C ALA A 56 7.54 -13.35 -8.25
N GLU A 57 6.88 -12.89 -7.19
CA GLU A 57 6.28 -13.71 -6.14
C GLU A 57 4.85 -13.23 -5.91
N ALA A 58 3.89 -14.14 -6.07
CA ALA A 58 2.49 -13.85 -5.76
C ALA A 58 2.28 -13.92 -4.24
N LEU A 59 1.64 -12.90 -3.69
CA LEU A 59 1.15 -12.87 -2.32
C LEU A 59 -0.03 -13.84 -2.17
N SER A 60 -0.32 -14.25 -0.94
CA SER A 60 -1.42 -15.20 -0.66
C SER A 60 -2.82 -14.59 -0.70
N PHE A 61 -2.94 -13.30 -1.05
CA PHE A 61 -4.19 -12.54 -1.04
C PHE A 61 -4.30 -11.61 -2.26
N ASP A 62 -5.54 -11.24 -2.56
CA ASP A 62 -5.88 -10.31 -3.64
C ASP A 62 -5.74 -8.85 -3.17
N GLY A 63 -5.67 -7.92 -4.13
CA GLY A 63 -5.41 -6.50 -3.85
C GLY A 63 -6.65 -5.61 -3.78
N GLU A 64 -7.85 -6.17 -3.97
CA GLU A 64 -9.09 -5.43 -3.73
C GLU A 64 -9.20 -5.03 -2.24
N PRO A 65 -9.76 -3.85 -1.90
CA PRO A 65 -9.81 -3.39 -0.51
C PRO A 65 -10.42 -4.39 0.47
N SER A 66 -11.48 -5.11 0.07
CA SER A 66 -12.13 -6.12 0.91
C SER A 66 -11.25 -7.35 1.17
N ALA A 67 -10.46 -7.77 0.19
CA ALA A 67 -9.50 -8.86 0.33
C ALA A 67 -8.34 -8.47 1.25
N LEU A 68 -7.85 -7.23 1.12
CA LEU A 68 -6.84 -6.67 2.02
C LEU A 68 -7.34 -6.54 3.45
N GLU A 69 -8.59 -6.08 3.66
CA GLU A 69 -9.24 -6.07 4.99
C GLU A 69 -9.28 -7.48 5.61
N ALA A 70 -9.71 -8.48 4.83
CA ALA A 70 -9.80 -9.86 5.27
C ALA A 70 -8.42 -10.43 5.64
N ALA A 71 -7.42 -10.27 4.75
CA ALA A 71 -6.06 -10.78 4.97
C ALA A 71 -5.33 -10.06 6.12
N ALA A 72 -5.58 -8.77 6.31
CA ALA A 72 -5.05 -7.99 7.44
C ALA A 72 -5.81 -8.25 8.75
N GLY A 73 -7.03 -8.79 8.67
CA GLY A 73 -7.93 -8.94 9.81
C GLY A 73 -8.28 -7.61 10.47
N VAL A 74 -8.49 -6.56 9.66
CA VAL A 74 -8.90 -5.22 10.10
C VAL A 74 -9.95 -4.65 9.15
N ARG A 75 -10.73 -3.67 9.63
CA ARG A 75 -11.64 -2.90 8.78
C ARG A 75 -11.02 -1.56 8.44
N ARG A 76 -11.27 -1.09 7.21
CA ARG A 76 -10.87 0.23 6.71
C ARG A 76 -11.32 1.34 7.66
N ALA A 77 -12.55 1.29 8.16
CA ALA A 77 -13.09 2.29 9.09
C ALA A 77 -12.22 2.56 10.33
N GLY A 78 -11.53 1.55 10.86
CA GLY A 78 -10.64 1.67 12.03
C GLY A 78 -9.17 1.88 11.68
N LEU A 79 -8.85 2.02 10.40
CA LEU A 79 -7.47 2.14 9.94
C LEU A 79 -6.90 3.49 10.36
N HIS A 80 -5.76 3.45 11.06
CA HIS A 80 -5.03 4.67 11.37
C HIS A 80 -4.23 5.10 10.15
N LEU A 81 -4.45 6.35 9.73
CA LEU A 81 -3.81 6.99 8.60
C LEU A 81 -2.91 8.15 9.06
N GLY A 82 -2.16 8.72 8.12
CA GLY A 82 -1.18 9.79 8.35
C GLY A 82 0.27 9.35 8.20
N ARG A 83 1.20 10.25 8.52
CA ARG A 83 2.64 10.09 8.26
C ARG A 83 3.23 8.85 8.91
N ARG A 84 2.98 8.65 10.21
CA ARG A 84 3.55 7.51 10.94
C ARG A 84 3.00 6.16 10.45
N PRO A 85 1.68 5.98 10.27
CA PRO A 85 1.16 4.76 9.63
C PRO A 85 1.73 4.49 8.24
N MET A 86 1.89 5.52 7.40
CA MET A 86 2.49 5.37 6.07
C MET A 86 3.96 4.92 6.14
N VAL A 87 4.78 5.54 6.99
CA VAL A 87 6.17 5.10 7.21
C VAL A 87 6.23 3.65 7.73
N ASN A 88 5.36 3.29 8.65
CA ASN A 88 5.28 1.92 9.17
C ASN A 88 4.86 0.93 8.08
N ALA A 89 3.98 1.31 7.15
CA ALA A 89 3.60 0.49 6.02
C ALA A 89 4.81 0.21 5.12
N VAL A 90 5.61 1.22 4.79
CA VAL A 90 6.87 1.06 4.01
C VAL A 90 7.83 0.10 4.72
N ILE A 91 8.05 0.26 6.03
CA ILE A 91 8.91 -0.65 6.81
C ILE A 91 8.39 -2.09 6.78
N ARG A 92 7.07 -2.29 6.89
CA ARG A 92 6.44 -3.62 6.85
C ARG A 92 6.58 -4.27 5.48
N LEU A 93 6.37 -3.54 4.39
CA LEU A 93 6.61 -4.03 3.03
C LEU A 93 8.09 -4.39 2.82
N HIS A 94 9.00 -3.58 3.36
CA HIS A 94 10.42 -3.88 3.28
C HIS A 94 10.79 -5.19 3.97
N ARG A 95 10.17 -5.49 5.12
CA ARG A 95 10.39 -6.74 5.86
C ARG A 95 9.69 -7.93 5.22
N ASN A 96 8.45 -7.74 4.76
CA ASN A 96 7.57 -8.75 4.17
C ASN A 96 7.66 -10.14 4.84
N SER A 97 7.66 -10.19 6.17
CA SER A 97 7.84 -11.44 6.91
C SER A 97 6.52 -12.10 7.32
N ASP A 98 5.45 -11.33 7.40
CA ASP A 98 4.12 -11.77 7.82
C ASP A 98 3.08 -11.28 6.79
N PRO A 99 2.36 -12.20 6.10
CA PRO A 99 1.32 -11.86 5.14
C PRO A 99 0.27 -10.91 5.71
N ARG A 100 -0.10 -11.04 6.98
CA ARG A 100 -1.10 -10.16 7.62
C ARG A 100 -0.59 -8.73 7.75
N CYS A 101 0.66 -8.57 8.19
CA CYS A 101 1.33 -7.27 8.23
C CYS A 101 1.52 -6.66 6.83
N THR A 102 1.83 -7.46 5.82
CA THR A 102 1.94 -7.02 4.43
C THR A 102 0.60 -6.55 3.88
N ALA A 103 -0.48 -7.32 4.08
CA ALA A 103 -1.84 -6.93 3.67
C ALA A 103 -2.27 -5.61 4.34
N HIS A 104 -2.00 -5.46 5.64
CA HIS A 104 -2.29 -4.21 6.35
C HIS A 104 -1.48 -3.04 5.78
N ALA A 105 -0.21 -3.25 5.44
CA ALA A 105 0.64 -2.20 4.88
C ALA A 105 0.13 -1.76 3.50
N LEU A 106 -0.22 -2.71 2.63
CA LEU A 106 -0.84 -2.41 1.34
C LEU A 106 -2.18 -1.68 1.51
N LEU A 107 -3.02 -2.09 2.47
CA LEU A 107 -4.29 -1.40 2.75
C LEU A 107 -4.09 0.07 3.14
N VAL A 108 -3.10 0.34 4.00
CA VAL A 108 -2.75 1.73 4.38
C VAL A 108 -2.30 2.53 3.16
N LEU A 109 -1.44 1.97 2.33
CA LEU A 109 -0.93 2.68 1.15
C LEU A 109 -2.01 2.87 0.08
N THR A 110 -2.91 1.89 -0.09
CA THR A 110 -4.09 2.02 -0.97
C THR A 110 -4.95 3.20 -0.55
N GLU A 111 -5.29 3.34 0.73
CA GLU A 111 -6.07 4.49 1.21
C GLU A 111 -5.29 5.80 1.01
N MET A 112 -4.03 5.85 1.46
CA MET A 112 -3.25 7.09 1.48
C MET A 112 -2.81 7.59 0.09
N ILE A 113 -2.75 6.72 -0.91
CA ILE A 113 -2.24 7.04 -2.26
C ILE A 113 -3.35 6.93 -3.30
N CYS A 114 -3.99 5.76 -3.39
CA CYS A 114 -4.97 5.50 -4.44
C CYS A 114 -6.30 6.19 -4.16
N GLU A 115 -6.85 6.05 -2.94
CA GLU A 115 -8.12 6.68 -2.58
C GLU A 115 -7.97 8.21 -2.47
N ALA A 116 -6.87 8.69 -1.88
CA ALA A 116 -6.53 10.11 -1.86
C ALA A 116 -6.39 10.70 -3.27
N GLY A 117 -5.77 9.96 -4.21
CA GLY A 117 -5.64 10.38 -5.60
C GLY A 117 -6.97 10.41 -6.36
N ARG A 118 -7.97 9.64 -5.92
CA ARG A 118 -9.30 9.56 -6.54
C ARG A 118 -10.30 10.59 -5.99
N SER A 119 -10.18 10.97 -4.72
CA SER A 119 -11.13 11.88 -4.08
C SER A 119 -10.43 13.04 -3.39
N PRO A 120 -10.61 14.28 -3.88
CA PRO A 120 -10.09 15.48 -3.22
C PRO A 120 -10.56 15.61 -1.77
N VAL A 121 -11.78 15.17 -1.47
CA VAL A 121 -12.35 15.18 -0.11
C VAL A 121 -11.56 14.25 0.81
N LEU A 122 -11.22 13.04 0.35
CA LEU A 122 -10.38 12.13 1.12
C LEU A 122 -8.96 12.68 1.30
N ALA A 123 -8.38 13.24 0.24
CA ALA A 123 -7.06 13.86 0.32
C ALA A 123 -7.01 14.99 1.35
N GLU A 124 -8.04 15.84 1.40
CA GLU A 124 -8.14 16.93 2.37
C GLU A 124 -8.24 16.41 3.80
N GLU A 125 -9.12 15.44 4.07
CA GLU A 125 -9.25 14.86 5.42
C GLU A 125 -7.97 14.15 5.86
N MET A 126 -7.32 13.40 4.97
CA MET A 126 -6.02 12.77 5.25
C MET A 126 -4.93 13.80 5.54
N SER A 127 -4.95 14.95 4.86
CA SER A 127 -4.02 16.06 5.10
C SER A 127 -4.17 16.62 6.51
N ARG A 128 -5.40 16.79 7.00
CA ARG A 128 -5.68 17.28 8.37
C ARG A 128 -5.11 16.37 9.45
N ILE A 129 -5.11 15.06 9.21
CA ILE A 129 -4.55 14.06 10.13
C ILE A 129 -3.11 13.67 9.81
N TRP A 130 -2.43 14.34 8.87
CA TRP A 130 -1.11 13.91 8.40
C TRP A 130 -0.08 13.77 9.53
N MET A 131 0.00 14.77 10.41
CA MET A 131 0.99 14.78 11.50
C MET A 131 0.50 14.08 12.77
N THR A 132 -0.78 14.23 13.10
CA THR A 132 -1.39 13.67 14.31
C THR A 132 -1.67 12.18 14.17
N GLY A 133 -2.05 11.75 12.96
CA GLY A 133 -2.55 10.43 12.64
C GLY A 133 -3.94 10.18 13.24
N GLY A 134 -4.62 9.17 12.70
CA GLY A 134 -5.93 8.76 13.21
C GLY A 134 -6.80 8.10 12.15
N PRO A 135 -7.98 7.62 12.53
CA PRO A 135 -8.98 7.17 11.56
C PRO A 135 -9.58 8.36 10.80
N LEU A 136 -10.04 8.10 9.58
CA LEU A 136 -10.89 9.07 8.87
C LEU A 136 -12.28 9.13 9.51
N PRO A 137 -12.95 10.29 9.48
CA PRO A 137 -14.34 10.40 9.91
C PRO A 137 -15.25 9.44 9.13
N ALA A 138 -16.23 8.84 9.80
CA ALA A 138 -17.14 7.89 9.18
C ALA A 138 -17.92 8.49 7.99
N ALA A 139 -18.32 9.77 8.10
CA ALA A 139 -19.05 10.49 7.06
C ALA A 139 -18.23 10.68 5.77
N THR A 140 -16.91 10.81 5.88
CA THR A 140 -16.03 10.96 4.73
C THR A 140 -15.99 9.69 3.88
N ARG A 141 -16.12 8.52 4.50
CA ARG A 141 -16.11 7.22 3.81
C ARG A 141 -17.40 6.90 3.06
N SER A 142 -18.52 7.53 3.43
CA SER A 142 -19.81 7.37 2.74
C SER A 142 -19.97 8.30 1.54
N ALA A 143 -19.12 9.33 1.43
CA ALA A 143 -19.18 10.34 0.38
C ALA A 143 -18.13 10.13 -0.73
N ALA A 144 -17.24 9.16 -0.56
CA ALA A 144 -16.21 8.75 -1.52
C ALA A 144 -16.58 7.40 -2.15
#